data_AF-A0A428RXT1-F1
#
_entry.id   AF-A0A428RXT1-F1
#
_cell.length_a   1.000
_cell.length_b   1.000
_cell.length_c   1.000
_cell.angle_alpha   90.00
_cell.angle_beta   90.00
_cell.angle_gamma   90.00
#
_symmetry.space_group_name_H-M   'P 1'
#
loop_
_entity.id
_entity.type
_entity.pdbx_description
1 polymer ?
#
loop_
_entity_poly.entity_id
_entity_poly.type
_entity_poly.pdbx_seq_one_letter_code
_entity_poly.pdbx_strand_id
1 'polypeptide(L)'
;MDHLPLPKHPVCQPPLVRLYENCAYDGGPLDNYLERRNTSERALVDQLSSDAADNLAAHGILQNWTFFGVICVTTGAPSAAVAQLRRKADSQWVVDTSRLPAFVHTWMSYVRAHNLPALQRRDMEARFVQFLNKMFEVYDKIEIMLKDRGRLDSMLRLSVALLYDYLYRASTFAFGPSDGVRPHLQVAAVDCMRPLLLQMTRNGWCEGEIQSTQTMCNLIDLWFVGFLDHPHPEKDHIGCTKSRCIAYQIDERDYRTKHTTDHCSCPYVYAAQDRLSSILLSSSEAVPVIRPGSLQTPKGRGGTAGCYVEVLSSHSAGHVLPYVAISHLWSDGLGNNQENAIPECQFRRLSNFVTELCGEPVCFWLDTLYL
;
A
#
# COMPACT_ATOMS: atom_id res chain seq x y z
N MET A 1 -4.03 -14.89 -5.86
CA MET A 1 -3.25 -14.46 -4.67
C MET A 1 -4.22 -14.13 -3.54
N ASP A 2 -4.95 -15.14 -3.11
CA ASP A 2 -6.15 -15.09 -2.25
C ASP A 2 -5.84 -14.85 -0.77
N HIS A 3 -4.56 -14.99 -0.37
CA HIS A 3 -4.10 -14.67 0.98
C HIS A 3 -3.88 -13.17 1.22
N LEU A 4 -3.88 -12.36 0.15
CA LEU A 4 -3.61 -10.94 0.24
C LEU A 4 -4.91 -10.16 0.47
N PRO A 5 -4.85 -9.07 1.25
CA PRO A 5 -6.03 -8.25 1.51
C PRO A 5 -6.51 -7.56 0.22
N LEU A 6 -7.82 -7.30 0.19
CA LEU A 6 -8.46 -6.48 -0.83
C LEU A 6 -9.24 -5.36 -0.15
N PRO A 7 -9.47 -4.24 -0.84
CA PRO A 7 -10.43 -3.23 -0.40
C PRO A 7 -11.81 -3.85 -0.15
N LYS A 8 -12.60 -3.24 0.73
CA LYS A 8 -13.98 -3.67 1.02
C LYS A 8 -14.85 -3.73 -0.25
N HIS A 9 -14.61 -2.81 -1.18
CA HIS A 9 -15.30 -2.70 -2.46
C HIS A 9 -14.26 -2.62 -3.58
N PRO A 10 -13.70 -3.76 -4.03
CA PRO A 10 -12.68 -3.76 -5.07
C PRO A 10 -13.29 -3.49 -6.44
N VAL A 11 -12.62 -2.69 -7.29
CA VAL A 11 -13.14 -2.34 -8.64
C VAL A 11 -13.20 -3.51 -9.60
N CYS A 12 -12.37 -4.52 -9.38
CA CYS A 12 -12.35 -5.73 -10.17
C CYS A 12 -11.92 -6.92 -9.30
N GLN A 13 -12.22 -8.13 -9.79
CA GLN A 13 -11.72 -9.34 -9.16
C GLN A 13 -10.23 -9.51 -9.48
N PRO A 14 -9.41 -9.96 -8.52
CA PRO A 14 -8.01 -10.26 -8.80
C PRO A 14 -7.84 -11.30 -9.90
N PRO A 15 -6.86 -11.12 -10.80
CA PRO A 15 -6.58 -12.10 -11.83
C PRO A 15 -6.18 -13.45 -11.23
N LEU A 16 -6.70 -14.53 -11.81
CA LEU A 16 -6.32 -15.88 -11.43
C LEU A 16 -4.90 -16.18 -11.91
N VAL A 17 -4.09 -16.77 -11.04
CA VAL A 17 -2.75 -17.25 -11.40
C VAL A 17 -2.89 -18.66 -11.95
N ARG A 18 -2.56 -18.85 -13.22
CA ARG A 18 -2.60 -20.16 -13.89
C ARG A 18 -1.70 -21.17 -13.17
N LEU A 19 -2.18 -22.40 -13.00
CA LEU A 19 -1.32 -23.54 -12.68
C LEU A 19 -0.83 -24.16 -13.99
N TYR A 20 0.48 -24.14 -14.21
CA TYR A 20 1.07 -24.59 -15.48
C TYR A 20 1.29 -26.09 -15.53
N GLU A 21 1.64 -26.70 -14.41
CA GLU A 21 1.85 -28.14 -14.28
C GLU A 21 1.14 -28.64 -13.02
N ASN A 22 0.26 -29.63 -13.18
CA ASN A 22 -0.45 -30.23 -12.06
C ASN A 22 0.33 -31.41 -11.42
N CYS A 23 1.64 -31.24 -11.26
CA CYS A 23 2.49 -32.17 -10.50
C CYS A 23 2.94 -31.48 -9.21
N ALA A 24 3.03 -32.21 -8.10
CA ALA A 24 3.52 -31.64 -6.85
C ALA A 24 5.03 -31.39 -6.94
N TYR A 25 5.52 -30.40 -6.17
CA TYR A 25 6.96 -30.24 -5.95
C TYR A 25 7.55 -31.56 -5.40
N ASP A 26 8.74 -31.94 -5.85
CA ASP A 26 9.32 -33.25 -5.53
C ASP A 26 9.83 -33.38 -4.08
N GLY A 27 9.85 -32.29 -3.32
CA GLY A 27 10.28 -32.26 -1.92
C GLY A 27 11.79 -32.26 -1.72
N GLY A 28 12.58 -32.26 -2.80
CA GLY A 28 14.05 -32.20 -2.70
C GLY A 28 14.59 -30.79 -2.41
N PRO A 29 15.91 -30.61 -2.33
CA PRO A 29 16.53 -29.29 -2.19
C PRO A 29 16.30 -28.40 -3.42
N LEU A 30 16.20 -27.08 -3.25
CA LEU A 30 15.95 -26.17 -4.38
C LEU A 30 17.17 -25.99 -5.30
N ASP A 31 18.38 -26.10 -4.76
CA ASP A 31 19.62 -25.81 -5.49
C ASP A 31 19.89 -26.78 -6.66
N ASN A 32 19.44 -28.03 -6.56
CA ASN A 32 19.58 -29.05 -7.60
C ASN A 32 18.22 -29.46 -8.20
N TYR A 33 17.19 -28.61 -8.09
CA TYR A 33 15.85 -28.91 -8.61
C TYR A 33 15.83 -29.18 -10.12
N LEU A 34 16.52 -28.35 -10.91
CA LEU A 34 16.56 -28.51 -12.38
C LEU A 34 17.22 -29.84 -12.79
N GLU A 35 18.28 -30.25 -12.11
CA GLU A 35 18.96 -31.53 -12.35
C GLU A 35 18.02 -32.71 -12.09
N ARG A 36 17.23 -32.66 -11.00
CA ARG A 36 16.21 -33.69 -10.71
C ARG A 36 15.08 -33.73 -11.72
N ARG A 37 14.81 -32.60 -12.39
CA ARG A 37 13.89 -32.49 -13.53
C ARG A 37 14.55 -32.83 -14.86
N ASN A 38 15.79 -33.35 -14.85
CA ASN A 38 16.60 -33.65 -16.04
C ASN A 38 16.70 -32.46 -17.01
N THR A 39 16.81 -31.24 -16.47
CA THR A 39 16.90 -30.01 -17.24
C THR A 39 18.01 -29.10 -16.71
N SER A 40 18.23 -27.97 -17.38
CA SER A 40 19.17 -26.92 -16.99
C SER A 40 18.53 -25.56 -17.22
N GLU A 41 19.10 -24.48 -16.66
CA GLU A 41 18.59 -23.12 -16.91
C GLU A 41 18.57 -22.77 -18.40
N ARG A 42 19.59 -23.19 -19.14
CA ARG A 42 19.66 -22.96 -20.59
C ARG A 42 18.56 -23.70 -21.33
N ALA A 43 18.36 -24.99 -21.03
CA ALA A 43 17.30 -25.78 -21.64
C ALA A 43 15.91 -25.23 -21.27
N LEU A 44 15.73 -24.76 -20.03
CA LEU A 44 14.50 -24.10 -19.58
C LEU A 44 14.21 -22.83 -20.39
N VAL A 45 15.22 -21.97 -20.60
CA VAL A 45 15.12 -20.75 -21.41
C VAL A 45 14.81 -21.06 -22.87
N ASP A 46 15.46 -22.07 -23.45
CA ASP A 46 15.22 -22.48 -24.83
C ASP A 46 13.76 -22.96 -25.01
N GLN A 47 13.21 -23.68 -24.02
CA GLN A 47 11.79 -24.08 -24.01
C GLN A 47 10.83 -22.89 -23.81
N LEU A 48 11.15 -21.96 -22.91
CA LEU A 48 10.36 -20.74 -22.67
C LEU A 48 10.33 -19.80 -23.89
N SER A 49 11.35 -19.88 -24.76
CA SER A 49 11.43 -19.10 -26.00
C SER A 49 10.62 -19.72 -27.16
N SER A 50 10.09 -20.93 -26.99
CA SER A 50 9.31 -21.60 -28.03
C SER A 50 7.83 -21.17 -28.02
N ASP A 51 7.19 -21.12 -29.19
CA ASP A 51 5.76 -20.79 -29.33
C ASP A 51 4.82 -22.01 -29.09
N ALA A 52 5.37 -23.14 -28.65
CA ALA A 52 4.67 -24.43 -28.57
C ALA A 52 4.16 -24.77 -27.16
N ALA A 53 3.48 -25.91 -27.01
CA ALA A 53 3.06 -26.47 -25.72
C ALA A 53 4.22 -26.62 -24.71
N ASP A 54 5.46 -26.75 -25.21
CA ASP A 54 6.70 -26.79 -24.42
C ASP A 54 6.88 -25.53 -23.55
N ASN A 55 6.34 -24.39 -23.98
CA ASN A 55 6.32 -23.14 -23.22
C ASN A 55 5.56 -23.29 -21.89
N LEU A 56 4.43 -24.01 -21.89
CA LEU A 56 3.62 -24.22 -20.68
C LEU A 56 4.33 -25.17 -19.70
N ALA A 57 4.99 -26.22 -20.19
CA ALA A 57 5.75 -27.13 -19.35
C ALA A 57 6.92 -26.42 -18.67
N ALA A 58 7.63 -25.55 -19.38
CA ALA A 58 8.73 -24.77 -18.84
C ALA A 58 8.25 -23.76 -17.76
N HIS A 59 7.12 -23.09 -17.98
CA HIS A 59 6.48 -22.27 -16.94
C HIS A 59 6.09 -23.12 -15.71
N GLY A 60 5.67 -24.38 -15.92
CA GLY A 60 5.38 -25.34 -14.86
C GLY A 60 6.60 -25.71 -14.01
N ILE A 61 7.73 -26.01 -14.66
CA ILE A 61 9.00 -26.28 -13.99
C ILE A 61 9.39 -25.09 -13.12
N LEU A 62 9.34 -23.88 -13.69
CA LEU A 62 9.71 -22.65 -12.99
C LEU A 62 8.75 -22.33 -11.83
N GLN A 63 7.44 -22.46 -12.03
CA GLN A 63 6.43 -22.26 -10.98
C GLN A 63 6.61 -23.26 -9.83
N ASN A 64 6.82 -24.55 -10.12
CA ASN A 64 7.09 -25.54 -9.08
C ASN A 64 8.38 -25.25 -8.31
N TRP A 65 9.42 -24.77 -9.00
CA TRP A 65 10.69 -24.41 -8.38
C TRP A 65 10.56 -23.22 -7.42
N THR A 66 10.10 -22.08 -7.95
CA THR A 66 10.21 -20.79 -7.28
C THR A 66 8.96 -20.42 -6.48
N PHE A 67 7.82 -21.04 -6.74
CA PHE A 67 6.59 -20.77 -5.99
C PHE A 67 6.36 -21.87 -4.96
N PHE A 68 6.03 -23.08 -5.41
CA PHE A 68 5.65 -24.17 -4.50
C PHE A 68 6.84 -24.71 -3.70
N GLY A 69 8.00 -24.89 -4.34
CA GLY A 69 9.22 -25.35 -3.67
C GLY A 69 9.70 -24.37 -2.60
N VAL A 70 9.62 -23.06 -2.85
CA VAL A 70 9.91 -22.03 -1.85
C VAL A 70 8.95 -22.10 -0.67
N ILE A 71 7.64 -22.28 -0.90
CA ILE A 71 6.68 -22.50 0.21
C ILE A 71 7.05 -23.74 1.03
N CYS A 72 7.35 -24.88 0.39
CA CYS A 72 7.77 -26.10 1.08
C CYS A 72 9.00 -25.87 1.96
N VAL A 73 10.07 -25.28 1.39
CA VAL A 73 11.35 -25.08 2.11
C VAL A 73 11.20 -24.06 3.24
N THR A 74 10.51 -22.95 2.99
CA THR A 74 10.35 -21.88 4.00
C THR A 74 9.45 -22.31 5.16
N THR A 75 8.34 -22.99 4.87
CA THR A 75 7.36 -23.36 5.90
C THR A 75 7.65 -24.73 6.53
N GLY A 76 8.51 -25.54 5.92
CA GLY A 76 8.72 -26.94 6.28
C GLY A 76 7.54 -27.85 5.94
N ALA A 77 6.53 -27.35 5.21
CA ALA A 77 5.34 -28.11 4.87
C ALA A 77 5.64 -29.20 3.83
N PRO A 78 5.11 -30.43 4.01
CA PRO A 78 5.27 -31.49 3.01
C PRO A 78 4.68 -31.09 1.65
N SER A 79 5.30 -31.50 0.55
CA SER A 79 4.82 -31.22 -0.81
C SER A 79 3.36 -31.62 -1.04
N ALA A 80 2.93 -32.74 -0.44
CA ALA A 80 1.54 -33.21 -0.50
C ALA A 80 0.55 -32.25 0.17
N ALA A 81 0.97 -31.55 1.23
CA ALA A 81 0.15 -30.52 1.87
C ALA A 81 0.12 -29.24 1.03
N VAL A 82 1.26 -28.81 0.49
CA VAL A 82 1.37 -27.63 -0.39
C VAL A 82 0.62 -27.83 -1.72
N ALA A 83 0.43 -29.07 -2.18
CA ALA A 83 -0.42 -29.38 -3.33
C ALA A 83 -1.89 -28.96 -3.14
N GLN A 84 -2.34 -28.70 -1.91
CA GLN A 84 -3.66 -28.12 -1.62
C GLN A 84 -3.78 -26.64 -2.01
N LEU A 85 -2.69 -25.97 -2.37
CA LEU A 85 -2.70 -24.58 -2.85
C LEU A 85 -3.09 -24.47 -4.33
N ARG A 86 -4.01 -25.33 -4.76
CA ARG A 86 -4.42 -25.53 -6.15
C ARG A 86 -5.92 -25.80 -6.15
N ARG A 87 -6.63 -25.19 -7.08
CA ARG A 87 -8.05 -25.47 -7.29
C ARG A 87 -8.38 -25.51 -8.77
N LYS A 88 -9.50 -26.14 -9.09
CA LYS A 88 -10.10 -26.02 -10.41
C LYS A 88 -11.00 -24.78 -10.44
N ALA A 89 -10.76 -23.90 -11.39
CA ALA A 89 -11.63 -22.77 -11.73
C ALA A 89 -12.17 -23.03 -13.14
N ASP A 90 -13.48 -23.19 -13.27
CA ASP A 90 -14.13 -23.65 -14.50
C ASP A 90 -13.51 -24.96 -15.03
N SER A 91 -12.74 -24.88 -16.11
CA SER A 91 -12.03 -26.00 -16.75
C SER A 91 -10.50 -25.92 -16.62
N GLN A 92 -9.95 -24.93 -15.91
CA GLN A 92 -8.51 -24.74 -15.76
C GLN A 92 -8.07 -24.89 -14.31
N TRP A 93 -6.86 -25.42 -14.11
CA TRP A 93 -6.23 -25.41 -12.81
C TRP A 93 -5.59 -24.05 -12.54
N VAL A 94 -5.80 -23.54 -11.33
CA VAL A 94 -5.26 -22.26 -10.87
C VAL A 94 -4.63 -22.43 -9.49
N VAL A 95 -3.71 -21.54 -9.17
CA VAL A 95 -3.14 -21.42 -7.83
C VAL A 95 -4.21 -20.85 -6.89
N ASP A 96 -4.39 -21.50 -5.74
CA ASP A 96 -5.25 -21.06 -4.65
C ASP A 96 -4.41 -20.90 -3.40
N THR A 97 -4.21 -19.66 -2.97
CA THR A 97 -3.37 -19.36 -1.81
C THR A 97 -4.17 -19.11 -0.54
N SER A 98 -5.48 -19.39 -0.52
CA SER A 98 -6.34 -19.18 0.65
C SER A 98 -5.83 -19.89 1.91
N ARG A 99 -5.15 -21.03 1.76
CA ARG A 99 -4.55 -21.81 2.87
C ARG A 99 -3.11 -21.42 3.21
N LEU A 100 -2.47 -20.56 2.41
CA LEU A 100 -1.08 -20.13 2.66
C LEU A 100 -0.87 -19.52 4.06
N PRO A 101 -1.78 -18.68 4.60
CA PRO A 101 -1.62 -18.12 5.94
C PRO A 101 -1.50 -19.17 7.04
N ALA A 102 -2.15 -20.33 6.89
CA ALA A 102 -2.06 -21.41 7.87
C ALA A 102 -0.65 -22.01 7.92
N PHE A 103 -0.04 -22.28 6.75
CA PHE A 103 1.33 -22.79 6.66
C PHE A 103 2.33 -21.79 7.26
N VAL A 104 2.19 -20.52 6.89
CA VAL A 104 3.07 -19.45 7.39
C VAL A 104 2.90 -19.25 8.89
N HIS A 105 1.66 -19.27 9.41
CA HIS A 105 1.40 -19.17 10.85
C HIS A 105 2.04 -20.33 11.64
N THR A 106 1.93 -21.57 11.14
CA THR A 106 2.58 -22.73 11.76
C THR A 106 4.09 -22.57 11.80
N TRP A 107 4.70 -22.14 10.70
CA TRP A 107 6.13 -21.85 10.64
C TRP A 107 6.57 -20.74 11.60
N MET A 108 5.85 -19.61 11.61
CA MET A 108 6.12 -18.49 12.52
C MET A 108 6.06 -18.95 13.99
N SER A 109 5.04 -19.75 14.33
CA SER A 109 4.85 -20.30 15.67
C SER A 109 6.00 -21.23 16.06
N TYR A 110 6.45 -22.07 15.13
CA TYR A 110 7.62 -22.92 15.31
C TYR A 110 8.87 -22.09 15.61
N VAL A 111 9.18 -21.09 14.78
CA VAL A 111 10.36 -20.22 14.97
C VAL A 111 10.32 -19.52 16.34
N ARG A 112 9.16 -18.97 16.71
CA ARG A 112 8.99 -18.27 17.99
C ARG A 112 9.10 -19.19 19.21
N ALA A 113 8.64 -20.44 19.11
CA ALA A 113 8.71 -21.40 20.20
C ALA A 113 10.15 -21.76 20.62
N HIS A 114 11.13 -21.58 19.72
CA HIS A 114 12.54 -21.88 20.01
C HIS A 114 13.22 -20.83 20.91
N ASN A 115 12.58 -19.67 21.16
CA ASN A 115 13.09 -18.62 22.05
C ASN A 115 14.59 -18.31 21.84
N LEU A 116 15.01 -18.22 20.57
CA LEU A 116 16.41 -18.09 20.21
C LEU A 116 17.02 -16.76 20.70
N PRO A 117 18.31 -16.75 21.09
CA PRO A 117 19.06 -15.53 21.38
C PRO A 117 18.98 -14.52 20.22
N ALA A 118 19.03 -13.22 20.53
CA ALA A 118 18.85 -12.15 19.55
C ALA A 118 19.81 -12.25 18.34
N LEU A 119 21.09 -12.56 18.56
CA LEU A 119 22.07 -12.74 17.48
C LEU A 119 21.69 -13.91 16.56
N GLN A 120 21.28 -15.05 17.12
CA GLN A 120 20.88 -16.22 16.33
C GLN A 120 19.61 -15.95 15.52
N ARG A 121 18.65 -15.20 16.09
CA ARG A 121 17.44 -14.75 15.35
C ARG A 121 17.83 -13.88 14.15
N ARG A 122 18.73 -12.91 14.34
CA ARG A 122 19.23 -12.04 13.26
C ARG A 122 19.95 -12.85 12.18
N ASP A 123 20.81 -13.79 12.55
CA ASP A 123 21.53 -14.63 11.59
C ASP A 123 20.59 -15.54 10.79
N MET A 124 19.54 -16.07 11.43
CA MET A 124 18.51 -16.85 10.77
C MET A 124 17.65 -16.02 9.83
N GLU A 125 17.23 -14.82 10.25
CA GLU A 125 16.52 -13.86 9.40
C GLU A 125 17.38 -13.48 8.19
N ALA A 126 18.66 -13.16 8.39
CA ALA A 126 19.57 -12.83 7.30
C ALA A 126 19.70 -13.97 6.28
N ARG A 127 19.87 -15.21 6.74
CA ARG A 127 19.90 -16.39 5.84
C ARG A 127 18.57 -16.60 5.12
N PHE A 128 17.44 -16.38 5.79
CA PHE A 128 16.12 -16.48 5.19
C PHE A 128 15.93 -15.46 4.06
N VAL A 129 16.29 -14.19 4.29
CA VAL A 129 16.17 -13.13 3.28
C VAL A 129 17.16 -13.33 2.14
N GLN A 130 18.39 -13.75 2.42
CA GLN A 130 19.36 -14.13 1.38
C GLN A 130 18.85 -15.27 0.50
N PHE A 131 18.18 -16.25 1.11
CA PHE A 131 17.54 -17.34 0.37
C PHE A 131 16.42 -16.82 -0.56
N LEU A 132 15.53 -15.95 -0.07
CA LEU A 132 14.48 -15.36 -0.91
C LEU A 132 15.07 -14.53 -2.06
N ASN A 133 16.09 -13.71 -1.81
CA ASN A 133 16.79 -12.93 -2.85
C ASN A 133 17.39 -13.86 -3.91
N LYS A 134 18.15 -14.89 -3.50
CA LYS A 134 18.72 -15.89 -4.42
C LYS A 134 17.66 -16.55 -5.29
N MET A 135 16.53 -16.91 -4.70
CA MET A 135 15.42 -17.53 -5.44
C MET A 135 14.67 -16.54 -6.33
N PHE A 136 14.75 -15.24 -6.07
CA PHE A 136 14.13 -14.19 -6.89
C PHE A 136 15.01 -13.87 -8.09
N GLU A 137 16.34 -13.80 -7.90
CA GLU A 137 17.34 -13.60 -8.95
C GLU A 137 17.25 -14.63 -10.09
N VAL A 138 16.67 -15.81 -9.83
CA VAL A 138 16.36 -16.82 -10.86
C VAL A 138 15.50 -16.22 -11.97
N TYR A 139 14.48 -15.42 -11.64
CA TYR A 139 13.62 -14.79 -12.64
C TYR A 139 14.35 -13.74 -13.44
N ASP A 140 15.13 -12.88 -12.78
CA ASP A 140 15.88 -11.82 -13.45
C ASP A 140 16.91 -12.43 -14.40
N LYS A 141 17.60 -13.48 -13.97
CA LYS A 141 18.54 -14.25 -14.81
C LYS A 141 17.84 -14.87 -16.02
N ILE A 142 16.72 -15.56 -15.82
CA ILE A 142 15.94 -16.18 -16.90
C ILE A 142 15.44 -15.13 -17.89
N GLU A 143 14.94 -13.99 -17.40
CA GLU A 143 14.42 -12.92 -18.24
C GLU A 143 15.53 -12.25 -19.07
N ILE A 144 16.70 -12.01 -18.48
CA ILE A 144 17.88 -11.54 -19.20
C ILE A 144 18.24 -12.51 -20.34
N MET A 145 18.18 -13.82 -20.08
CA MET A 145 18.46 -14.84 -21.10
C MET A 145 17.35 -14.95 -22.17
N LEU A 146 16.10 -14.62 -21.82
CA LEU A 146 14.95 -14.60 -22.74
C LEU A 146 14.85 -13.33 -23.58
N LYS A 147 15.68 -12.32 -23.32
CA LYS A 147 15.61 -11.02 -23.99
C LYS A 147 15.53 -11.18 -25.52
N ASP A 148 14.52 -10.58 -26.12
CA ASP A 148 14.19 -10.60 -27.56
C ASP A 148 13.82 -11.99 -28.14
N ARG A 149 13.78 -13.05 -27.32
CA ARG A 149 13.52 -14.44 -27.72
C ARG A 149 12.16 -14.98 -27.26
N GLY A 150 11.60 -14.39 -26.22
CA GLY A 150 10.35 -14.84 -25.63
C GLY A 150 9.91 -13.93 -24.50
N ARG A 151 8.87 -14.34 -23.78
CA ARG A 151 8.38 -13.64 -22.59
C ARG A 151 7.91 -14.62 -21.54
N LEU A 152 8.22 -14.28 -20.30
CA LEU A 152 7.64 -14.94 -19.14
C LEU A 152 6.22 -14.41 -18.91
N ASP A 153 5.31 -15.26 -18.45
CA ASP A 153 4.01 -14.82 -17.98
C ASP A 153 4.15 -13.84 -16.82
N SER A 154 3.63 -12.63 -17.01
CA SER A 154 3.75 -11.53 -16.05
C SER A 154 2.99 -11.79 -14.75
N MET A 155 1.90 -12.57 -14.78
CA MET A 155 1.15 -12.96 -13.59
C MET A 155 1.90 -14.01 -12.78
N LEU A 156 2.64 -14.92 -13.41
CA LEU A 156 3.54 -15.83 -12.70
C LEU A 156 4.60 -15.02 -11.93
N ARG A 157 5.27 -14.07 -12.57
CA ARG A 157 6.29 -13.24 -11.91
C ARG A 157 5.70 -12.42 -10.77
N LEU A 158 4.57 -11.74 -11.00
CA LEU A 158 3.88 -10.98 -9.97
C LEU A 158 3.51 -11.88 -8.77
N SER A 159 3.02 -13.10 -9.02
CA SER A 159 2.65 -14.03 -7.96
C SER A 159 3.83 -14.45 -7.09
N VAL A 160 5.01 -14.67 -7.69
CA VAL A 160 6.24 -14.99 -6.95
C VAL A 160 6.72 -13.79 -6.15
N ALA A 161 6.74 -12.59 -6.74
CA ALA A 161 7.16 -11.37 -6.07
C ALA A 161 6.28 -11.09 -4.82
N LEU A 162 4.96 -11.21 -4.98
CA LEU A 162 3.99 -11.05 -3.89
C LEU A 162 4.16 -12.12 -2.81
N LEU A 163 4.37 -13.38 -3.19
CA LEU A 163 4.67 -14.47 -2.24
C LEU A 163 5.92 -14.14 -1.42
N TYR A 164 6.97 -13.64 -2.06
CA TYR A 164 8.25 -13.39 -1.39
C TYR A 164 8.15 -12.17 -0.47
N ASP A 165 7.47 -11.09 -0.88
CA ASP A 165 7.21 -9.95 0.00
C ASP A 165 6.34 -10.38 1.20
N TYR A 166 5.36 -11.27 0.99
CA TYR A 166 4.55 -11.84 2.07
C TYR A 166 5.39 -12.66 3.07
N LEU A 167 6.22 -13.57 2.57
CA LEU A 167 7.12 -14.39 3.38
C LEU A 167 8.18 -13.55 4.12
N TYR A 168 8.74 -12.53 3.46
CA TYR A 168 9.66 -11.57 4.06
C TYR A 168 9.01 -10.83 5.24
N ARG A 169 7.80 -10.28 5.05
CA ARG A 169 7.06 -9.62 6.13
C ARG A 169 6.74 -10.58 7.26
N ALA A 170 6.25 -11.77 6.94
CA ALA A 170 6.03 -12.81 7.94
C ALA A 170 7.29 -13.13 8.74
N SER A 171 8.47 -13.11 8.12
CA SER A 171 9.75 -13.29 8.80
C SER A 171 10.07 -12.19 9.81
N THR A 172 9.74 -10.94 9.52
CA THR A 172 9.94 -9.83 10.48
C THR A 172 9.12 -10.03 11.75
N PHE A 173 7.94 -10.64 11.63
CA PHE A 173 7.15 -11.07 12.78
C PHE A 173 7.72 -12.36 13.40
N ALA A 174 8.13 -13.35 12.62
CA ALA A 174 8.65 -14.62 13.13
C ALA A 174 9.90 -14.43 14.00
N PHE A 175 10.88 -13.66 13.52
CA PHE A 175 12.16 -13.43 14.19
C PHE A 175 12.09 -12.27 15.21
N GLY A 176 11.03 -11.47 15.18
CA GLY A 176 10.76 -10.41 16.16
C GLY A 176 11.47 -9.08 15.82
N PRO A 177 11.40 -8.08 16.72
CA PRO A 177 12.00 -6.76 16.50
C PRO A 177 13.51 -6.87 16.28
N SER A 178 14.03 -6.03 15.37
CA SER A 178 15.45 -5.88 15.07
C SER A 178 15.92 -4.53 15.59
N ASP A 179 16.97 -4.51 16.42
CA ASP A 179 17.60 -3.27 16.89
C ASP A 179 18.63 -2.73 15.88
N GLY A 180 18.66 -3.27 14.66
CA GLY A 180 19.57 -2.87 13.58
C GLY A 180 18.94 -2.93 12.20
N VAL A 181 19.74 -2.58 11.18
CA VAL A 181 19.33 -2.58 9.76
C VAL A 181 18.88 -3.99 9.38
N ARG A 182 17.62 -4.13 8.96
CA ARG A 182 17.09 -5.41 8.49
C ARG A 182 17.65 -5.75 7.11
N PRO A 183 17.89 -7.03 6.82
CA PRO A 183 18.13 -7.49 5.46
C PRO A 183 16.99 -7.05 4.55
N HIS A 184 17.32 -6.51 3.37
CA HIS A 184 16.34 -6.05 2.41
C HIS A 184 16.01 -7.15 1.39
N LEU A 185 14.72 -7.38 1.15
CA LEU A 185 14.25 -8.16 0.01
C LEU A 185 14.37 -7.29 -1.25
N GLN A 186 15.27 -7.67 -2.14
CA GLN A 186 15.47 -7.00 -3.43
C GLN A 186 14.41 -7.47 -4.42
N VAL A 187 13.21 -6.89 -4.34
CA VAL A 187 12.20 -7.07 -5.40
C VAL A 187 12.55 -6.12 -6.55
N ALA A 188 13.67 -6.38 -7.22
CA ALA A 188 14.20 -5.53 -8.26
C ALA A 188 13.55 -5.86 -9.61
N ALA A 189 12.32 -5.40 -9.88
CA ALA A 189 11.87 -5.21 -11.26
C ALA A 189 10.57 -4.41 -11.33
N VAL A 190 10.62 -3.24 -11.97
CA VAL A 190 9.44 -2.48 -12.41
C VAL A 190 8.49 -3.38 -13.23
N ASP A 191 9.01 -4.40 -13.90
CA ASP A 191 8.23 -5.34 -14.71
C ASP A 191 7.33 -6.29 -13.91
N CYS A 192 7.70 -6.70 -12.69
CA CYS A 192 6.81 -7.57 -11.90
C CYS A 192 5.53 -6.84 -11.46
N MET A 193 5.60 -5.53 -11.26
CA MET A 193 4.45 -4.67 -10.90
C MET A 193 3.55 -4.35 -12.09
N ARG A 194 4.05 -4.50 -13.32
CA ARG A 194 3.36 -4.08 -14.56
C ARG A 194 1.89 -4.50 -14.63
N PRO A 195 1.46 -5.72 -14.24
CA PRO A 195 0.04 -6.07 -14.27
C PRO A 195 -0.83 -5.17 -13.38
N LEU A 196 -0.34 -4.80 -12.20
CA LEU A 196 -1.02 -3.89 -11.27
C LEU A 196 -1.04 -2.47 -11.82
N LEU A 197 0.08 -1.97 -12.34
CA LEU A 197 0.15 -0.61 -12.89
C LEU A 197 -0.78 -0.44 -14.09
N LEU A 198 -0.83 -1.43 -14.99
CA LEU A 198 -1.76 -1.42 -16.13
C LEU A 198 -3.21 -1.48 -15.68
N GLN A 199 -3.52 -2.20 -14.60
CA GLN A 199 -4.86 -2.22 -14.01
C GLN A 199 -5.23 -0.84 -13.46
N MET A 200 -4.34 -0.19 -12.72
CA MET A 200 -4.55 1.16 -12.19
C MET A 200 -4.80 2.17 -13.32
N THR A 201 -3.99 2.14 -14.38
CA THR A 201 -4.20 3.00 -15.56
C THR A 201 -5.57 2.75 -16.20
N ARG A 202 -5.99 1.49 -16.34
CA ARG A 202 -7.32 1.14 -16.87
C ARG A 202 -8.45 1.61 -15.95
N ASN A 203 -8.18 1.69 -14.64
CA ASN A 203 -9.12 2.19 -13.65
C ASN A 203 -9.09 3.73 -13.53
N GLY A 204 -8.41 4.45 -14.42
CA GLY A 204 -8.44 5.91 -14.47
C GLY A 204 -7.37 6.62 -13.64
N TRP A 205 -6.47 5.89 -12.98
CA TRP A 205 -5.37 6.50 -12.23
C TRP A 205 -4.38 7.18 -13.17
N CYS A 206 -3.92 8.38 -12.81
CA CYS A 206 -2.97 9.14 -13.63
C CYS A 206 -1.52 8.70 -13.40
N GLU A 207 -0.62 9.06 -14.32
CA GLU A 207 0.80 8.67 -14.23
C GLU A 207 1.48 9.16 -12.94
N GLY A 208 1.10 10.35 -12.46
CA GLY A 208 1.63 10.92 -11.23
C GLY A 208 1.22 10.14 -10.00
N GLU A 209 -0.06 9.73 -9.91
CA GLU A 209 -0.56 8.92 -8.80
C GLU A 209 0.07 7.53 -8.81
N ILE A 210 0.17 6.91 -9.99
CA ILE A 210 0.85 5.61 -10.15
C ILE A 210 2.31 5.74 -9.68
N GLN A 211 3.06 6.73 -10.13
CA GLN A 211 4.45 6.92 -9.71
C GLN A 211 4.58 7.20 -8.20
N SER A 212 3.66 7.97 -7.63
CA SER A 212 3.58 8.24 -6.20
C SER A 212 3.35 6.94 -5.41
N THR A 213 2.42 6.08 -5.86
CA THR A 213 2.17 4.79 -5.21
C THR A 213 3.38 3.86 -5.31
N GLN A 214 4.06 3.81 -6.45
CA GLN A 214 5.30 3.02 -6.59
C GLN A 214 6.42 3.47 -5.66
N THR A 215 6.45 4.75 -5.28
CA THR A 215 7.45 5.30 -4.35
C THR A 215 7.08 5.07 -2.89
N MET A 216 5.79 5.16 -2.56
CA MET A 216 5.30 5.15 -1.18
C MET A 216 4.89 3.76 -0.69
N CYS A 217 4.48 2.87 -1.60
CA CYS A 217 3.92 1.58 -1.28
C CYS A 217 4.96 0.47 -1.44
N ASN A 218 4.90 -0.53 -0.57
CA ASN A 218 5.49 -1.83 -0.89
C ASN A 218 4.59 -2.63 -1.86
N LEU A 219 5.03 -3.81 -2.26
CA LEU A 219 4.31 -4.58 -3.28
C LEU A 219 2.92 -5.07 -2.82
N ILE A 220 2.76 -5.44 -1.54
CA ILE A 220 1.44 -5.81 -0.99
C ILE A 220 0.53 -4.59 -0.84
N ASP A 221 1.07 -3.43 -0.44
CA ASP A 221 0.31 -2.19 -0.43
C ASP A 221 -0.15 -1.83 -1.84
N LEU A 222 0.76 -1.94 -2.83
CA LEU A 222 0.46 -1.69 -4.25
C LEU A 222 -0.58 -2.68 -4.80
N TRP A 223 -0.55 -3.95 -4.35
CA TRP A 223 -1.61 -4.90 -4.63
C TRP A 223 -2.95 -4.36 -4.14
N PHE A 224 -3.05 -3.95 -2.88
CA PHE A 224 -4.29 -3.42 -2.31
C PHE A 224 -4.77 -2.15 -3.04
N VAL A 225 -3.87 -1.19 -3.25
CA VAL A 225 -4.15 0.07 -3.96
C VAL A 225 -4.59 -0.19 -5.39
N GLY A 226 -3.99 -1.18 -6.07
CA GLY A 226 -4.35 -1.54 -7.44
C GLY A 226 -5.82 -1.94 -7.62
N PHE A 227 -6.51 -2.35 -6.55
CA PHE A 227 -7.93 -2.69 -6.54
C PHE A 227 -8.82 -1.62 -5.92
N LEU A 228 -8.27 -0.48 -5.49
CA LEU A 228 -9.08 0.65 -5.06
C LEU A 228 -9.77 1.30 -6.26
N ASP A 229 -10.97 1.83 -6.01
CA ASP A 229 -11.60 2.73 -6.95
C ASP A 229 -10.77 3.99 -7.11
N HIS A 230 -10.76 4.52 -8.32
CA HIS A 230 -10.05 5.75 -8.60
C HIS A 230 -10.64 6.86 -7.73
N PRO A 231 -9.83 7.50 -6.88
CA PRO A 231 -10.32 8.55 -6.01
C PRO A 231 -10.69 9.78 -6.84
N HIS A 232 -11.91 10.29 -6.69
CA HIS A 232 -12.42 11.51 -7.31
C HIS A 232 -12.52 11.47 -8.85
N PRO A 233 -13.36 10.58 -9.42
CA PRO A 233 -13.53 10.44 -10.87
C PRO A 233 -14.01 11.70 -11.59
N GLU A 234 -14.51 12.67 -10.84
CA GLU A 234 -14.88 13.99 -11.34
C GLU A 234 -13.69 14.91 -11.64
N LYS A 235 -12.47 14.62 -11.15
CA LYS A 235 -11.30 15.48 -11.39
C LYS A 235 -10.67 15.20 -12.76
N ASP A 236 -10.13 16.23 -13.39
CA ASP A 236 -9.44 16.10 -14.69
C ASP A 236 -7.97 15.77 -14.50
N HIS A 237 -7.57 14.60 -15.00
CA HIS A 237 -6.20 14.08 -14.93
C HIS A 237 -5.43 14.16 -16.26
N ILE A 238 -6.00 14.72 -17.34
CA ILE A 238 -5.40 14.72 -18.69
C ILE A 238 -4.00 15.37 -18.71
N GLY A 239 -3.77 16.40 -17.89
CA GLY A 239 -2.49 17.12 -17.82
C GLY A 239 -1.43 16.50 -16.91
N CYS A 240 -1.73 15.41 -16.20
CA CYS A 240 -0.81 14.85 -15.21
C CYS A 240 0.44 14.23 -15.85
N THR A 241 1.56 14.27 -15.13
CA THR A 241 2.83 13.67 -15.55
C THR A 241 3.33 12.71 -14.48
N LYS A 242 4.30 11.85 -14.82
CA LYS A 242 4.97 10.98 -13.84
C LYS A 242 5.52 11.71 -12.62
N SER A 243 5.95 12.97 -12.77
CA SER A 243 6.52 13.74 -11.67
C SER A 243 5.45 14.47 -10.85
N ARG A 244 4.21 14.59 -11.34
CA ARG A 244 3.18 15.39 -10.69
C ARG A 244 1.76 15.06 -11.15
N CYS A 245 0.89 14.77 -10.20
CA CYS A 245 -0.56 14.83 -10.40
C CYS A 245 -1.02 16.30 -10.30
N ILE A 246 -1.61 16.83 -11.38
CA ILE A 246 -2.08 18.22 -11.46
C ILE A 246 -3.53 18.35 -10.96
N ALA A 247 -4.32 17.28 -11.04
CA ALA A 247 -5.75 17.27 -10.69
C ALA A 247 -6.05 17.74 -9.24
N TYR A 248 -5.12 17.52 -8.32
CA TYR A 248 -5.23 17.94 -6.92
C TYR A 248 -4.51 19.26 -6.62
N GLN A 249 -3.89 19.88 -7.63
CA GLN A 249 -3.21 21.16 -7.48
C GLN A 249 -4.18 22.30 -7.75
N ILE A 250 -4.02 23.35 -6.97
CA ILE A 250 -4.83 24.55 -7.07
C ILE A 250 -4.10 25.53 -7.96
N ASP A 251 -4.81 26.09 -8.95
CA ASP A 251 -4.37 27.35 -9.55
C ASP A 251 -4.85 28.49 -8.65
N GLU A 252 -3.92 29.09 -7.92
CA GLU A 252 -4.22 30.20 -7.01
C GLU A 252 -4.93 31.37 -7.69
N ARG A 253 -4.76 31.55 -9.02
CA ARG A 253 -5.37 32.66 -9.75
C ARG A 253 -6.88 32.48 -9.92
N ASP A 254 -7.32 31.26 -10.14
CA ASP A 254 -8.73 30.92 -10.42
C ASP A 254 -9.42 30.23 -9.24
N TYR A 255 -8.70 30.01 -8.14
CA TYR A 255 -9.23 29.37 -6.95
C TYR A 255 -10.38 30.17 -6.34
N ARG A 256 -11.51 29.50 -6.13
CA ARG A 256 -12.68 30.03 -5.44
C ARG A 256 -13.08 29.11 -4.31
N THR A 257 -13.11 29.65 -3.10
CA THR A 257 -13.54 28.93 -1.92
C THR A 257 -15.00 28.50 -2.05
N LYS A 258 -15.26 27.21 -1.84
CA LYS A 258 -16.59 26.61 -1.94
C LYS A 258 -17.36 26.79 -0.64
N HIS A 259 -18.60 27.22 -0.76
CA HIS A 259 -19.58 27.13 0.30
C HIS A 259 -20.36 25.79 0.21
N THR A 260 -21.17 25.48 1.23
CA THR A 260 -22.00 24.27 1.20
C THR A 260 -23.13 24.34 0.18
N THR A 261 -23.51 25.54 -0.26
CA THR A 261 -24.50 25.80 -1.31
C THR A 261 -24.06 26.99 -2.18
N ASP A 262 -24.46 26.99 -3.45
CA ASP A 262 -24.06 28.01 -4.44
C ASP A 262 -24.54 29.44 -4.10
N HIS A 263 -25.58 29.56 -3.27
CA HIS A 263 -26.17 30.85 -2.88
C HIS A 263 -25.71 31.33 -1.49
N CYS A 264 -24.78 30.63 -0.85
CA CYS A 264 -24.29 31.00 0.47
C CYS A 264 -23.18 32.07 0.36
N SER A 265 -23.30 33.14 1.13
CA SER A 265 -22.31 34.21 1.25
C SER A 265 -21.94 34.46 2.72
N CYS A 266 -21.85 33.38 3.51
CA CYS A 266 -21.52 33.48 4.94
C CYS A 266 -20.10 34.04 5.14
N PRO A 267 -19.81 34.67 6.30
CA PRO A 267 -18.46 35.13 6.59
C PRO A 267 -17.48 33.96 6.75
N TYR A 268 -16.20 34.31 6.77
CA TYR A 268 -15.12 33.38 7.07
C TYR A 268 -14.94 33.16 8.57
N VAL A 269 -14.39 32.01 8.92
CA VAL A 269 -14.00 31.61 10.26
C VAL A 269 -12.48 31.59 10.34
N TYR A 270 -11.93 32.29 11.32
CA TYR A 270 -10.51 32.45 11.57
C TYR A 270 -10.12 31.78 12.89
N ALA A 271 -8.89 31.28 12.95
CA ALA A 271 -8.29 30.88 14.21
C ALA A 271 -7.61 32.09 14.88
N ALA A 272 -7.64 32.16 16.22
CA ALA A 272 -6.98 33.23 16.96
C ALA A 272 -5.44 33.15 16.81
N GLN A 273 -4.87 34.03 15.98
CA GLN A 273 -3.47 33.98 15.53
C GLN A 273 -2.44 34.10 16.66
N ASP A 274 -2.76 34.88 17.70
CA ASP A 274 -1.92 35.07 18.88
C ASP A 274 -1.78 33.77 19.68
N ARG A 275 -2.91 33.08 19.92
CA ARG A 275 -2.92 31.78 20.60
C ARG A 275 -2.24 30.70 19.77
N LEU A 276 -2.49 30.71 18.46
CA LEU A 276 -1.81 29.85 17.50
C LEU A 276 -0.29 29.95 17.60
N SER A 277 0.23 31.17 17.48
CA SER A 277 1.66 31.46 17.56
C SER A 277 2.23 31.02 18.91
N SER A 278 1.49 31.24 20.00
CA SER A 278 1.94 30.83 21.34
C SER A 278 2.07 29.31 21.51
N ILE A 279 1.22 28.52 20.85
CA ILE A 279 1.27 27.05 20.91
C ILE A 279 2.40 26.54 20.02
N LEU A 280 2.46 27.00 18.77
CA LEU A 280 3.46 26.54 17.79
C LEU A 280 4.89 26.93 18.16
N LEU A 281 5.10 28.09 18.80
CA LEU A 281 6.41 28.54 19.26
C LEU A 281 6.77 28.03 20.67
N SER A 282 5.85 27.34 21.34
CA SER A 282 6.18 26.69 22.61
C SER A 282 7.14 25.53 22.34
N SER A 283 8.03 25.23 23.29
CA SER A 283 8.88 24.04 23.24
C SER A 283 8.13 22.73 23.55
N SER A 284 6.80 22.74 23.46
CA SER A 284 5.96 21.55 23.63
C SER A 284 5.69 20.92 22.27
N GLU A 285 5.60 19.58 22.21
CA GLU A 285 5.15 18.85 21.00
C GLU A 285 3.63 19.01 20.75
N ALA A 286 3.01 20.06 21.30
CA ALA A 286 1.59 20.28 21.21
C ALA A 286 1.18 20.86 19.85
N VAL A 287 0.01 20.47 19.40
CA VAL A 287 -0.61 20.91 18.15
C VAL A 287 -1.81 21.80 18.48
N PRO A 288 -2.01 22.94 17.80
CA PRO A 288 -3.20 23.76 18.00
C PRO A 288 -4.45 23.01 17.53
N VAL A 289 -5.48 22.94 18.36
CA VAL A 289 -6.76 22.29 18.02
C VAL A 289 -7.92 23.24 18.26
N ILE A 290 -8.97 23.11 17.48
CA ILE A 290 -10.16 23.96 17.54
C ILE A 290 -11.14 23.36 18.52
N ARG A 291 -11.69 24.19 19.41
CA ARG A 291 -12.76 23.79 20.32
C ARG A 291 -14.11 23.76 19.58
N PRO A 292 -14.87 22.65 19.64
CA PRO A 292 -16.21 22.59 19.06
C PRO A 292 -17.14 23.63 19.67
N GLY A 293 -18.02 24.21 18.85
CA GLY A 293 -19.04 25.16 19.33
C GLY A 293 -18.49 26.51 19.82
N SER A 294 -17.18 26.77 19.68
CA SER A 294 -16.54 28.02 20.13
C SER A 294 -16.67 29.19 19.16
N LEU A 295 -17.52 29.06 18.14
CA LEU A 295 -17.70 30.06 17.09
C LEU A 295 -18.24 31.36 17.68
N GLN A 296 -17.43 32.41 17.64
CA GLN A 296 -17.75 33.73 18.13
C GLN A 296 -17.88 34.71 16.97
N THR A 297 -19.03 35.38 16.88
CA THR A 297 -19.22 36.53 15.97
C THR A 297 -18.71 37.80 16.65
N PRO A 298 -17.96 38.69 15.97
CA PRO A 298 -17.51 39.94 16.55
C PRO A 298 -18.71 40.76 17.01
N LYS A 299 -18.75 41.10 18.30
CA LYS A 299 -19.57 42.22 18.78
C LYS A 299 -18.80 43.49 18.38
N GLY A 300 -19.36 44.31 17.47
CA GLY A 300 -18.68 45.46 16.81
C GLY A 300 -17.84 46.35 17.75
N ARG A 301 -16.81 47.08 17.30
CA ARG A 301 -16.62 47.84 16.05
C ARG A 301 -15.14 47.78 15.62
N GLY A 302 -14.88 47.68 14.31
CA GLY A 302 -13.60 48.09 13.71
C GLY A 302 -12.63 46.99 13.27
N GLY A 303 -12.95 45.71 13.48
CA GLY A 303 -12.20 44.59 12.89
C GLY A 303 -12.90 44.06 11.64
N THR A 304 -12.14 43.47 10.72
CA THR A 304 -12.64 42.74 9.54
C THR A 304 -13.83 41.85 9.89
N ALA A 305 -14.87 41.85 9.04
CA ALA A 305 -16.08 41.08 9.28
C ALA A 305 -15.80 39.57 9.17
N GLY A 306 -15.57 38.89 10.29
CA GLY A 306 -15.23 37.47 10.33
C GLY A 306 -15.54 36.82 11.67
N CYS A 307 -15.89 35.53 11.69
CA CYS A 307 -16.08 34.78 12.93
C CYS A 307 -14.74 34.21 13.44
N TYR A 308 -14.59 34.03 14.74
CA TYR A 308 -13.39 33.44 15.34
C TYR A 308 -13.72 32.17 16.11
N VAL A 309 -12.77 31.24 16.14
CA VAL A 309 -12.85 30.02 16.95
C VAL A 309 -11.75 29.96 18.00
N GLU A 310 -12.07 29.36 19.13
CA GLU A 310 -11.12 29.17 20.21
C GLU A 310 -10.12 28.07 19.85
N VAL A 311 -8.83 28.39 19.98
CA VAL A 311 -7.72 27.46 19.76
C VAL A 311 -7.16 27.03 21.10
N LEU A 312 -7.04 25.71 21.28
CA LEU A 312 -6.47 25.05 22.44
C LEU A 312 -5.15 24.38 22.07
N SER A 313 -4.28 24.21 23.05
CA SER A 313 -3.13 23.31 22.93
C SER A 313 -3.64 21.86 23.04
N SER A 314 -3.21 20.97 22.14
CA SER A 314 -3.51 19.55 22.26
C SER A 314 -2.95 18.96 23.56
N HIS A 315 -1.94 19.59 24.16
CA HIS A 315 -1.46 19.27 25.50
C HIS A 315 -2.00 20.30 26.49
N SER A 316 -2.90 19.87 27.37
CA SER A 316 -3.51 20.73 28.38
C SER A 316 -3.48 20.04 29.74
N ALA A 317 -3.02 20.76 30.77
CA ALA A 317 -2.98 20.30 32.16
C ALA A 317 -2.34 18.89 32.36
N GLY A 318 -1.30 18.56 31.60
CA GLY A 318 -0.59 17.29 31.70
C GLY A 318 -1.22 16.13 30.93
N HIS A 319 -2.27 16.37 30.14
CA HIS A 319 -2.95 15.36 29.32
C HIS A 319 -2.99 15.76 27.85
N VAL A 320 -3.03 14.75 26.97
CA VAL A 320 -3.26 14.94 25.53
C VAL A 320 -4.77 14.93 25.28
N LEU A 321 -5.29 16.00 24.70
CA LEU A 321 -6.68 16.12 24.28
C LEU A 321 -6.93 15.24 23.05
N PRO A 322 -7.99 14.42 23.02
CA PRO A 322 -8.39 13.72 21.80
C PRO A 322 -8.87 14.74 20.76
N TYR A 323 -8.46 14.54 19.52
CA TYR A 323 -8.89 15.37 18.41
C TYR A 323 -8.98 14.60 17.09
N VAL A 324 -9.76 15.13 16.14
CA VAL A 324 -9.83 14.65 14.76
C VAL A 324 -8.99 15.55 13.86
N ALA A 325 -8.08 14.98 13.08
CA ALA A 325 -7.32 15.74 12.09
C ALA A 325 -8.01 15.69 10.72
N ILE A 326 -8.18 16.85 10.09
CA ILE A 326 -8.76 17.00 8.75
C ILE A 326 -7.74 17.76 7.89
N SER A 327 -7.27 17.11 6.83
CA SER A 327 -6.33 17.67 5.85
C SER A 327 -6.95 17.75 4.46
N HIS A 328 -6.20 18.29 3.49
CA HIS A 328 -6.57 18.42 2.08
C HIS A 328 -7.76 19.35 1.81
N LEU A 329 -8.08 20.24 2.76
CA LEU A 329 -9.19 21.20 2.62
C LEU A 329 -9.00 22.09 1.39
N TRP A 330 -7.76 22.46 1.09
CA TRP A 330 -7.40 23.24 -0.08
C TRP A 330 -7.74 22.51 -1.39
N SER A 331 -7.29 21.26 -1.55
CA SER A 331 -7.55 20.49 -2.79
C SER A 331 -9.03 20.14 -3.00
N ASP A 332 -9.84 20.24 -1.95
CA ASP A 332 -11.30 20.07 -2.02
C ASP A 332 -12.04 21.40 -2.27
N GLY A 333 -11.33 22.53 -2.25
CA GLY A 333 -11.87 23.86 -2.47
C GLY A 333 -12.40 24.53 -1.20
N LEU A 334 -12.05 24.03 -0.01
CA LEU A 334 -12.54 24.54 1.27
C LEU A 334 -11.60 25.57 1.92
N GLY A 335 -10.32 25.58 1.55
CA GLY A 335 -9.35 26.58 2.02
C GLY A 335 -9.57 27.98 1.42
N ASN A 336 -8.77 28.96 1.82
CA ASN A 336 -8.81 30.33 1.30
C ASN A 336 -7.40 30.77 0.89
N ASN A 337 -7.23 31.17 -0.38
CA ASN A 337 -5.92 31.50 -0.98
C ASN A 337 -5.35 32.87 -0.57
N GLN A 338 -6.09 33.67 0.21
CA GLN A 338 -5.66 34.99 0.69
C GLN A 338 -5.43 35.02 2.21
N GLU A 339 -6.12 34.15 2.96
CA GLU A 339 -6.15 34.18 4.42
C GLU A 339 -6.30 32.77 5.01
N ASN A 340 -5.80 32.55 6.22
CA ASN A 340 -5.99 31.30 6.97
C ASN A 340 -7.42 31.19 7.53
N ALA A 341 -8.38 30.95 6.64
CA ALA A 341 -9.80 30.99 6.94
C ALA A 341 -10.59 29.93 6.17
N ILE A 342 -11.77 29.59 6.69
CA ILE A 342 -12.73 28.66 6.05
C ILE A 342 -14.14 29.26 6.12
N PRO A 343 -15.04 29.07 5.14
CA PRO A 343 -16.41 29.56 5.25
C PRO A 343 -17.15 28.99 6.46
N GLU A 344 -17.93 29.81 7.16
CA GLU A 344 -18.72 29.41 8.34
C GLU A 344 -19.63 28.20 8.09
N CYS A 345 -20.23 28.13 6.90
CA CYS A 345 -21.05 26.99 6.51
C CYS A 345 -20.26 25.68 6.44
N GLN A 346 -19.02 25.71 5.93
CA GLN A 346 -18.14 24.54 5.85
C GLN A 346 -17.58 24.19 7.23
N PHE A 347 -17.21 25.19 8.03
CA PHE A 347 -16.77 24.97 9.41
C PHE A 347 -17.84 24.23 10.23
N ARG A 348 -19.10 24.67 10.16
CA ARG A 348 -20.24 23.99 10.82
C ARG A 348 -20.44 22.58 10.27
N ARG A 349 -20.37 22.40 8.95
CA ARG A 349 -20.51 21.08 8.32
C ARG A 349 -19.44 20.10 8.82
N LEU A 350 -18.17 20.50 8.83
CA LEU A 350 -17.07 19.68 9.35
C LEU A 350 -17.23 19.39 10.85
N SER A 351 -17.62 20.39 11.64
CA SER A 351 -17.90 20.23 13.07
C SER A 351 -19.00 19.19 13.33
N ASN A 352 -20.05 19.19 12.49
CA ASN A 352 -21.13 18.20 12.58
C ASN A 352 -20.64 16.80 12.22
N PHE A 353 -19.85 16.65 11.14
CA PHE A 353 -19.25 15.36 10.79
C PHE A 353 -18.36 14.79 11.89
N VAL A 354 -17.53 15.62 12.53
CA VAL A 354 -16.72 15.19 13.70
C VAL A 354 -17.62 14.74 14.84
N THR A 355 -18.68 15.49 15.13
CA THR A 355 -19.63 15.15 16.21
C THR A 355 -20.36 13.84 15.93
N GLU A 356 -20.84 13.62 14.70
CA GLU A 356 -21.49 12.38 14.28
C GLU A 356 -20.55 11.17 14.33
N LEU A 357 -19.30 11.35 13.86
CA LEU A 357 -18.29 10.30 13.87
C LEU A 357 -17.91 9.86 15.29
N CYS A 358 -17.79 10.81 16.22
CA CYS A 358 -17.37 10.55 17.60
C CYS A 358 -18.52 10.29 18.57
N GLY A 359 -19.77 10.60 18.18
CA GLY A 359 -20.95 10.55 19.05
C GLY A 359 -21.06 11.73 20.02
N GLU A 360 -20.05 12.60 20.07
CA GLU A 360 -20.00 13.81 20.89
C GLU A 360 -19.08 14.87 20.24
N PRO A 361 -19.20 16.16 20.62
CA PRO A 361 -18.31 17.19 20.08
C PRO A 361 -16.86 16.98 20.54
N VAL A 362 -15.97 16.64 19.59
CA VAL A 362 -14.53 16.44 19.81
C VAL A 362 -13.73 17.54 19.14
N CYS A 363 -12.61 17.96 19.76
CA CYS A 363 -11.71 18.95 19.16
C CYS A 363 -11.21 18.48 17.79
N PHE A 364 -10.85 19.41 16.91
CA PHE A 364 -10.32 19.03 15.61
C PHE A 364 -9.28 20.00 15.08
N TRP A 365 -8.43 19.50 14.19
CA TRP A 365 -7.36 20.23 13.52
C TRP A 365 -7.71 20.36 12.03
N LEU A 366 -7.56 21.56 11.48
CA LEU A 366 -7.79 21.88 10.06
C LEU A 366 -6.52 22.45 9.44
N ASP A 367 -5.95 21.81 8.42
CA ASP A 367 -4.72 22.29 7.76
C ASP A 367 -4.80 23.76 7.28
N THR A 368 -5.96 24.20 6.79
CA THR A 368 -6.17 25.55 6.26
C THR A 368 -6.10 26.70 7.27
N LEU A 369 -6.18 26.43 8.58
CA LEU A 369 -6.19 27.48 9.59
C LEU A 369 -4.82 27.74 10.20
N TYR A 370 -3.78 27.02 9.75
CA TYR A 370 -2.49 26.94 10.41
C TYR A 370 -1.27 27.10 9.49
N LEU A 371 -1.50 27.45 8.22
CA LEU A 371 -0.46 27.82 7.25
C LEU A 371 0.10 29.22 7.53
#